data_AF-A0A8B8ZKQ7-F1
#
_entry.id   AF-A0A8B8ZKQ7-F1
#
_cell.length_a   1.000
_cell.length_b   1.000
_cell.length_c   1.000
_cell.angle_alpha   90.00
_cell.angle_beta   90.00
_cell.angle_gamma   90.00
#
_symmetry.space_group_name_H-M   'P 1'
#
loop_
_entity.id
_entity.type
_entity.pdbx_description
1 polymer ?
#
loop_
_entity_poly.entity_id
_entity_poly.type
_entity_poly.pdbx_seq_one_letter_code
_entity_poly.pdbx_strand_id
1 'polypeptide(L)'
;MFKVSGMVPKSIGPDVSSTSLGSLKSCFILHLDALLASIAETEKQTELATRVSTWKERIEHTSEEQDTHPPFDIHLYGERILDKLSFKVDSGGSMSSMDVVMGQPKHDVARTFSALLQLVNNGNVDLQRAPASDEFVHLREVPSPCQKRRYGQLFDKEES
;
A
#
# COMPACT_ATOMS: atom_id res chain seq x y z
N MET A 1 -66.67 -50.72 70.18
CA MET A 1 -65.20 -50.64 70.31
C MET A 1 -64.62 -50.81 68.91
N PHE A 2 -64.38 -49.72 68.17
CA PHE A 2 -63.66 -49.76 66.89
C PHE A 2 -62.72 -48.56 66.85
N LYS A 3 -61.43 -48.85 66.85
CA LYS A 3 -60.34 -47.89 66.90
C LYS A 3 -60.01 -47.48 65.46
N VAL A 4 -60.15 -46.20 65.13
CA VAL A 4 -59.72 -45.65 63.84
C VAL A 4 -58.21 -45.82 63.74
N SER A 5 -57.77 -46.74 62.88
CA SER A 5 -56.36 -47.03 62.61
C SER A 5 -55.83 -46.00 61.62
N GLY A 6 -54.71 -45.37 61.97
CA GLY A 6 -54.16 -44.18 61.31
C GLY A 6 -53.82 -44.37 59.84
N MET A 7 -54.11 -43.32 59.05
CA MET A 7 -53.57 -43.12 57.71
C MET A 7 -52.22 -42.43 57.85
N VAL A 8 -51.14 -43.18 57.69
CA VAL A 8 -49.78 -42.63 57.53
C VAL A 8 -49.65 -42.14 56.08
N PRO A 9 -49.25 -40.88 55.82
CA PRO A 9 -48.96 -40.47 54.45
C PRO A 9 -47.72 -41.21 53.96
N LYS A 10 -47.87 -41.94 52.84
CA LYS A 10 -46.75 -42.53 52.10
C LYS A 10 -45.83 -41.40 51.65
N SER A 11 -44.58 -41.46 52.09
CA SER A 11 -43.48 -40.64 51.59
C SER A 11 -43.33 -40.87 50.09
N ILE A 12 -43.72 -39.87 49.31
CA ILE A 12 -43.30 -39.72 47.91
C ILE A 12 -41.83 -39.30 47.98
N GLY A 13 -40.94 -40.29 47.89
CA GLY A 13 -39.53 -40.04 47.60
C GLY A 13 -39.38 -39.52 46.17
N PRO A 14 -38.39 -38.66 45.89
CA PRO A 14 -38.15 -38.17 44.53
C PRO A 14 -37.72 -39.34 43.64
N ASP A 15 -38.40 -39.51 42.51
CA ASP A 15 -38.05 -40.45 41.45
C ASP A 15 -36.68 -40.07 40.85
N VAL A 16 -35.63 -40.73 41.36
CA VAL A 16 -34.23 -40.59 40.92
C VAL A 16 -34.01 -40.98 39.45
N SER A 17 -34.96 -41.69 38.84
CA SER A 17 -34.90 -42.11 37.43
C SER A 17 -35.16 -40.95 36.47
N SER A 18 -36.02 -40.00 36.88
CA SER A 18 -36.38 -38.81 36.09
C SER A 18 -35.22 -37.81 35.95
N THR A 19 -34.34 -37.74 36.96
CA THR A 19 -33.27 -36.73 37.05
C THR A 19 -32.07 -37.06 36.16
N SER A 20 -31.71 -38.35 36.07
CA SER A 20 -30.61 -38.84 35.22
C SER A 20 -30.91 -38.64 33.73
N LEU A 21 -32.14 -38.94 33.30
CA LEU A 21 -32.58 -38.77 31.92
C LEU A 21 -32.62 -37.28 31.51
N GLY A 22 -33.03 -36.38 32.42
CA GLY A 22 -32.98 -34.94 32.21
C GLY A 22 -31.54 -34.41 32.09
N SER A 23 -30.63 -34.92 32.93
CA SER A 23 -29.21 -34.57 32.89
C SER A 23 -28.54 -35.02 31.59
N LEU A 24 -28.83 -36.24 31.11
CA LEU A 24 -28.28 -36.78 29.86
C LEU A 24 -28.78 -36.01 28.64
N LYS A 25 -30.08 -35.67 28.60
CA LYS A 25 -30.66 -34.78 27.58
C LYS A 25 -30.03 -33.39 27.61
N SER A 26 -29.82 -32.82 28.80
CA SER A 26 -29.20 -31.51 28.96
C SER A 26 -27.76 -31.50 28.43
N CYS A 27 -26.95 -32.51 28.77
CA CYS A 27 -25.60 -32.65 28.24
C CYS A 27 -25.58 -32.81 26.71
N PHE A 28 -26.51 -33.60 26.16
CA PHE A 28 -26.64 -33.78 24.72
C PHE A 28 -27.01 -32.49 23.99
N ILE A 29 -27.97 -31.71 24.50
CA ILE A 29 -28.36 -30.42 23.93
C ILE A 29 -27.19 -29.44 23.97
N LEU A 30 -26.51 -29.32 25.12
CA LEU A 30 -25.33 -28.45 25.25
C LEU A 30 -24.21 -28.85 24.28
N HIS A 31 -24.02 -30.15 24.05
CA HIS A 31 -23.03 -30.64 23.11
C HIS A 31 -23.40 -30.35 21.65
N LEU A 32 -24.68 -30.49 21.28
CA LEU A 32 -25.16 -30.10 19.96
C LEU A 32 -25.03 -28.60 19.72
N ASP A 33 -25.39 -27.77 20.69
CA ASP A 33 -25.24 -26.31 20.59
C ASP A 33 -23.76 -25.93 20.42
N ALA A 34 -22.85 -26.59 21.15
CA ALA A 34 -21.41 -26.38 21.00
C ALA A 34 -20.89 -26.82 19.62
N LEU A 35 -21.42 -27.91 19.06
CA LEU A 35 -21.09 -28.37 17.70
C LEU A 35 -21.62 -27.42 16.62
N LEU A 36 -22.86 -26.92 16.77
CA LEU A 36 -23.43 -25.95 15.83
C LEU A 36 -22.67 -24.63 15.86
N ALA A 37 -22.28 -24.17 17.05
CA ALA A 37 -21.44 -22.99 17.22
C ALA A 37 -20.06 -23.17 16.58
N SER A 38 -19.42 -24.34 16.73
CA SER A 38 -18.12 -24.61 16.11
C SER A 38 -18.21 -24.71 14.59
N ILE A 39 -19.26 -25.31 14.03
CA ILE A 39 -19.50 -25.34 12.58
C ILE A 39 -19.67 -23.91 12.03
N ALA A 40 -20.50 -23.09 12.67
CA ALA A 40 -20.71 -21.69 12.27
C ALA A 40 -19.41 -20.86 12.34
N GLU A 41 -18.57 -21.10 13.35
CA GLU A 41 -17.25 -20.47 13.45
C GLU A 41 -16.30 -20.96 12.35
N THR A 42 -16.29 -22.25 12.03
CA THR A 42 -15.47 -22.78 10.92
C THR A 42 -15.90 -22.23 9.56
N GLU A 43 -17.19 -21.98 9.34
CA GLU A 43 -17.69 -21.34 8.11
C GLU A 43 -17.14 -19.91 7.97
N LYS A 44 -17.16 -19.11 9.05
CA LYS A 44 -16.53 -17.78 9.07
C LYS A 44 -15.03 -17.81 8.79
N GLN A 45 -14.32 -18.79 9.36
CA GLN A 45 -12.88 -18.95 9.11
C GLN A 45 -12.59 -19.33 7.65
N THR A 46 -13.48 -20.10 7.01
CA THR A 46 -13.33 -20.46 5.58
C THR A 46 -13.55 -19.26 4.65
N GLU A 47 -14.47 -18.34 4.98
CA GLU A 47 -14.66 -17.10 4.22
C GLU A 47 -13.43 -16.19 4.30
N LEU A 48 -12.90 -16.01 5.52
CA LEU A 48 -11.67 -15.23 5.73
C LEU A 48 -10.48 -15.85 5.00
N ALA A 49 -10.31 -17.17 5.08
CA ALA A 49 -9.25 -17.88 4.38
C ALA A 49 -9.37 -17.73 2.85
N THR A 50 -10.59 -17.78 2.31
CA THR A 50 -10.87 -17.56 0.89
C THR A 50 -10.48 -16.14 0.48
N ARG A 51 -10.92 -15.12 1.24
CA ARG A 51 -10.61 -13.71 0.96
C ARG A 51 -9.12 -13.40 1.05
N VAL A 52 -8.42 -13.94 2.05
CA VAL A 52 -6.96 -13.81 2.18
C VAL A 52 -6.27 -14.47 1.01
N SER A 53 -6.70 -15.65 0.58
CA SER A 53 -6.13 -16.35 -0.58
C SER A 53 -6.32 -15.55 -1.87
N THR A 54 -7.52 -15.01 -2.12
CA THR A 54 -7.79 -14.15 -3.28
C THR A 54 -6.94 -12.87 -3.26
N TRP A 55 -6.76 -12.26 -2.09
CA TRP A 55 -5.89 -11.08 -1.96
C TRP A 55 -4.41 -11.44 -2.21
N LYS A 56 -3.94 -12.55 -1.68
CA LYS A 56 -2.57 -13.05 -1.90
C LYS A 56 -2.31 -13.30 -3.38
N GLU A 57 -3.20 -14.01 -4.07
CA GLU A 57 -3.08 -14.29 -5.51
C GLU A 57 -3.02 -13.00 -6.35
N ARG A 58 -3.86 -12.01 -6.03
CA ARG A 58 -3.83 -10.70 -6.72
C ARG A 58 -2.53 -9.95 -6.52
N ILE A 59 -1.92 -10.06 -5.34
CA ILE A 59 -0.63 -9.43 -5.05
C ILE A 59 0.50 -10.18 -5.73
N GLU A 60 0.51 -11.51 -5.66
CA GLU A 60 1.51 -12.35 -6.32
C GLU A 60 1.55 -12.06 -7.83
N HIS A 61 0.39 -12.02 -8.50
CA HIS A 61 0.31 -11.64 -9.92
C HIS A 61 0.85 -10.23 -10.21
N THR A 62 0.54 -9.25 -9.35
CA THR A 62 1.05 -7.88 -9.52
C THR A 62 2.56 -7.81 -9.23
N SER A 63 3.08 -8.67 -8.34
CA SER A 63 4.49 -8.75 -7.96
C SER A 63 5.35 -9.38 -9.05
N GLU A 64 4.88 -10.46 -9.68
CA GLU A 64 5.57 -11.11 -10.80
C GLU A 64 5.79 -10.13 -11.97
N GLU A 65 4.81 -9.29 -12.27
CA GLU A 65 4.96 -8.23 -13.27
C GLU A 65 6.02 -7.19 -12.88
N GLN A 66 6.10 -6.79 -11.61
CA GLN A 66 7.11 -5.83 -11.15
C GLN A 66 8.52 -6.42 -11.06
N ASP A 67 8.65 -7.72 -10.76
CA ASP A 67 9.93 -8.43 -10.67
C ASP A 67 10.59 -8.63 -12.05
N THR A 68 9.81 -8.55 -13.14
CA THR A 68 10.39 -8.54 -14.50
C THR A 68 11.07 -7.22 -14.86
N HIS A 69 10.83 -6.14 -14.08
CA HIS A 69 11.39 -4.84 -14.41
C HIS A 69 12.89 -4.79 -14.07
N PRO A 70 13.72 -4.13 -14.91
CA PRO A 70 15.13 -3.94 -14.60
C PRO A 70 15.33 -3.22 -13.26
N PRO A 71 16.48 -3.47 -12.58
CA PRO A 71 16.85 -2.71 -11.39
C PRO A 71 16.80 -1.20 -11.65
N PHE A 72 16.24 -0.44 -10.71
CA PHE A 72 16.21 1.00 -10.82
C PHE A 72 17.58 1.60 -10.49
N ASP A 73 18.27 2.12 -11.51
CA ASP A 73 19.52 2.86 -11.38
C ASP A 73 19.28 4.36 -11.62
N ILE A 74 19.23 5.13 -10.54
CA ILE A 74 18.96 6.57 -10.60
C ILE A 74 19.97 7.34 -11.44
N HIS A 75 21.23 6.88 -11.52
CA HIS A 75 22.28 7.53 -12.30
C HIS A 75 22.10 7.28 -13.79
N LEU A 76 21.77 6.05 -14.18
CA LEU A 76 21.49 5.70 -15.58
C LEU A 76 20.29 6.47 -16.14
N TYR A 77 19.21 6.61 -15.35
CA TYR A 77 18.07 7.44 -15.75
C TYR A 77 18.45 8.93 -15.79
N GLY A 78 19.30 9.40 -14.88
CA GLY A 78 19.84 10.76 -14.88
C GLY A 78 20.64 11.07 -16.15
N GLU A 79 21.57 10.19 -16.54
CA GLU A 79 22.36 10.31 -17.77
C GLU A 79 21.46 10.38 -19.00
N ARG A 80 20.46 9.49 -19.11
CA ARG A 80 19.49 9.52 -20.22
C ARG A 80 18.72 10.85 -20.31
N ILE A 81 18.43 11.49 -19.18
CA ILE A 81 17.74 12.78 -19.14
C ILE A 81 18.68 13.90 -19.60
N LEU A 82 19.94 13.87 -19.17
CA LEU A 82 20.98 14.81 -19.62
C LEU A 82 21.30 14.64 -21.11
N ASP A 83 21.40 13.41 -21.61
CA ASP A 83 21.63 13.16 -23.05
C ASP A 83 20.48 13.74 -23.90
N LYS A 84 19.22 13.58 -23.45
CA LYS A 84 18.05 14.17 -24.11
C LYS A 84 18.06 15.70 -24.05
N LEU A 85 18.53 16.28 -22.95
CA LEU A 85 18.69 17.72 -22.78
C LEU A 85 19.76 18.26 -23.71
N SER A 86 20.96 17.69 -23.66
CA SER A 86 22.13 18.09 -24.44
C SER A 86 21.81 18.11 -25.94
N PHE A 87 21.14 17.07 -26.46
CA PHE A 87 20.71 17.01 -27.86
C PHE A 87 19.76 18.14 -28.26
N LYS A 88 18.93 18.64 -27.34
CA LYS A 88 17.96 19.73 -27.59
C LYS A 88 18.56 21.12 -27.34
N VAL A 89 19.59 21.22 -26.49
CA VAL A 89 20.31 22.48 -26.19
C VAL A 89 21.12 22.98 -27.39
N ASP A 90 21.60 22.09 -28.27
CA ASP A 90 22.18 22.49 -29.56
C ASP A 90 21.19 23.26 -30.45
N SER A 91 19.88 23.14 -30.16
CA SER A 91 18.80 23.89 -30.81
C SER A 91 18.36 25.14 -30.03
N GLY A 92 19.07 25.53 -28.98
CA GLY A 92 18.83 26.74 -28.17
C GLY A 92 17.57 26.71 -27.28
N GLY A 93 16.92 25.54 -27.16
CA GLY A 93 15.59 25.42 -26.54
C GLY A 93 15.61 24.71 -25.18
N SER A 94 14.89 25.28 -24.21
CA SER A 94 14.51 24.55 -23.00
C SER A 94 13.48 23.47 -23.32
N MET A 95 13.56 22.30 -22.65
CA MET A 95 12.63 21.20 -22.88
C MET A 95 11.50 21.19 -21.83
N SER A 96 10.29 20.76 -22.22
CA SER A 96 9.20 20.53 -21.27
C SER A 96 9.45 19.24 -20.48
N SER A 97 9.10 19.22 -19.20
CA SER A 97 9.09 18.01 -18.38
C SER A 97 8.29 16.86 -19.02
N MET A 98 7.20 17.18 -19.72
CA MET A 98 6.43 16.16 -20.44
C MET A 98 7.25 15.51 -21.56
N ASP A 99 8.02 16.29 -22.33
CA ASP A 99 8.82 15.76 -23.44
C ASP A 99 9.90 14.75 -22.98
N VAL A 100 10.36 14.87 -21.74
CA VAL A 100 11.33 13.92 -21.14
C VAL A 100 10.72 12.55 -20.97
N VAL A 101 9.47 12.54 -20.55
CA VAL A 101 8.72 11.36 -20.12
C VAL A 101 7.88 10.79 -21.26
N MET A 102 7.59 11.60 -22.28
CA MET A 102 6.89 11.18 -23.49
C MET A 102 7.60 10.00 -24.17
N GLY A 103 6.84 8.95 -24.47
CA GLY A 103 7.33 7.72 -25.09
C GLY A 103 7.95 6.70 -24.13
N GLN A 104 7.92 6.93 -22.82
CA GLN A 104 8.34 5.94 -21.81
C GLN A 104 7.18 5.00 -21.42
N PRO A 105 7.46 3.74 -21.04
CA PRO A 105 6.45 2.86 -20.45
C PRO A 105 5.98 3.40 -19.10
N LYS A 106 4.75 3.05 -18.68
CA LYS A 106 4.11 3.60 -17.47
C LYS A 106 4.95 3.46 -16.20
N HIS A 107 5.74 2.39 -16.07
CA HIS A 107 6.62 2.15 -14.93
C HIS A 107 7.88 3.04 -14.93
N ASP A 108 8.29 3.56 -16.08
CA ASP A 108 9.46 4.44 -16.20
C ASP A 108 9.14 5.91 -15.97
N VAL A 109 7.86 6.29 -15.98
CA VAL A 109 7.41 7.66 -15.70
C VAL A 109 7.89 8.13 -14.33
N ALA A 110 7.56 7.36 -13.29
CA ALA A 110 7.95 7.69 -11.92
C ALA A 110 9.46 7.63 -11.73
N ARG A 111 10.13 6.62 -12.32
CA ARG A 111 11.60 6.45 -12.27
C ARG A 111 12.34 7.63 -12.91
N THR A 112 11.90 8.03 -14.09
CA THR A 112 12.46 9.18 -14.83
C THR A 112 12.22 10.48 -14.07
N PHE A 113 11.03 10.65 -13.48
CA PHE A 113 10.73 11.84 -12.68
C PHE A 113 11.56 11.89 -11.39
N SER A 114 11.79 10.76 -10.71
CA SER A 114 12.68 10.69 -9.54
C SER A 114 14.13 11.01 -9.89
N ALA A 115 14.66 10.46 -10.98
CA ALA A 115 16.00 10.78 -11.46
C ALA A 115 16.12 12.26 -11.88
N LEU A 116 15.06 12.82 -12.49
CA LEU A 116 14.99 14.24 -12.82
C LEU A 116 15.08 15.12 -11.56
N LEU A 117 14.28 14.83 -10.54
CA LEU A 117 14.33 15.59 -9.28
C LEU A 117 15.71 15.45 -8.60
N GLN A 118 16.36 14.29 -8.71
CA GLN A 118 17.71 14.12 -8.21
C GLN A 118 18.71 15.03 -8.94
N LEU A 119 18.61 15.16 -10.27
CA LEU A 119 19.45 16.08 -11.04
C LEU A 119 19.20 17.55 -10.67
N VAL A 120 17.94 17.90 -10.39
CA VAL A 120 17.59 19.25 -9.91
C VAL A 120 18.20 19.51 -8.54
N ASN A 121 18.06 18.55 -7.62
CA ASN A 121 18.63 18.65 -6.27
C ASN A 121 20.16 18.76 -6.29
N ASN A 122 20.81 18.05 -7.22
CA ASN A 122 22.26 18.10 -7.40
C ASN A 122 22.73 19.39 -8.11
N GLY A 123 21.80 20.19 -8.64
CA GLY A 123 22.10 21.42 -9.37
C GLY A 123 22.62 21.19 -10.79
N ASN A 124 22.41 19.99 -11.35
CA ASN A 124 22.73 19.67 -12.75
C ASN A 124 21.67 20.22 -13.71
N VAL A 125 20.42 20.35 -13.24
CA VAL A 125 19.28 20.81 -14.04
C VAL A 125 18.49 21.86 -13.27
N ASP A 126 18.04 22.91 -13.96
CA ASP A 126 17.21 23.98 -13.42
C ASP A 126 15.76 23.83 -13.89
N LEU A 127 14.81 24.01 -12.96
CA LEU A 127 13.38 24.01 -13.23
C LEU A 127 12.90 25.45 -13.36
N GLN A 128 12.54 25.84 -14.58
CA GLN A 128 11.97 27.16 -14.84
C GLN A 128 10.45 27.04 -14.98
N ARG A 129 9.71 27.79 -14.17
CA ARG A 129 8.27 27.92 -14.34
C ARG A 129 7.98 28.95 -15.44
N ALA A 130 7.21 28.57 -16.45
CA ALA A 130 6.79 29.51 -17.49
C ALA A 130 5.93 30.64 -16.85
N PRO A 131 6.19 31.93 -17.14
CA PRO A 131 5.46 33.03 -16.52
C PRO A 131 4.02 33.20 -17.02
N ALA A 132 3.63 32.51 -18.11
CA ALA A 132 2.36 32.73 -18.81
C ALA A 132 1.30 31.62 -18.60
N SER A 133 1.66 30.48 -18.01
CA SER A 133 0.73 29.39 -17.71
C SER A 133 1.31 28.54 -16.59
N ASP A 134 0.51 28.27 -15.56
CA ASP A 134 0.88 27.49 -14.35
C ASP A 134 1.10 25.99 -14.64
N GLU A 135 1.30 25.61 -15.90
CA GLU A 135 1.07 24.27 -16.40
C GLU A 135 2.35 23.57 -16.90
N PHE A 136 3.44 24.30 -17.17
CA PHE A 136 4.65 23.70 -17.74
C PHE A 136 5.94 24.10 -17.02
N VAL A 137 6.70 23.08 -16.63
CA VAL A 137 8.05 23.20 -16.07
C VAL A 137 9.08 22.93 -17.17
N HIS A 138 9.91 23.94 -17.40
CA HIS A 138 10.98 23.96 -18.38
C HIS A 138 12.28 23.50 -17.74
N LEU A 139 12.96 22.57 -18.39
CA LEU A 139 14.21 21.98 -17.93
C LEU A 139 15.36 22.59 -18.70
N ARG A 140 16.38 23.03 -17.97
CA ARG A 140 17.62 23.59 -18.53
C ARG A 140 18.82 22.97 -17.84
N GLU A 141 19.82 22.55 -18.60
CA GLU A 141 21.09 22.13 -18.01
C GLU A 141 21.82 23.32 -17.39
N VAL A 142 22.37 23.09 -16.21
CA VAL A 142 23.23 24.06 -15.54
C VAL A 142 24.67 23.66 -15.83
N PRO A 143 25.49 24.57 -16.41
CA PRO A 143 26.91 24.31 -16.59
C PRO A 143 27.56 24.00 -15.24
N SER A 144 28.47 23.01 -15.23
CA SER A 144 29.16 22.50 -14.05
C SER A 144 29.52 23.60 -13.01
N PRO A 145 29.32 23.38 -11.69
CA PRO A 145 29.52 24.38 -10.64
C PRO A 145 30.90 25.06 -10.57
N CYS A 146 31.91 24.56 -11.31
CA CYS A 146 33.30 25.02 -11.30
C CYS A 146 33.52 26.49 -11.72
N GLN A 147 32.52 27.20 -12.26
CA GLN A 147 32.68 28.60 -12.71
C GLN A 147 31.92 29.66 -11.86
N LYS A 148 31.17 29.27 -10.83
CA LYS A 148 30.31 30.23 -10.10
C LYS A 148 30.99 31.07 -9.00
N ARG A 149 32.32 31.12 -8.94
CA ARG A 149 33.05 32.10 -8.11
C ARG A 149 33.37 33.44 -8.81
N ARG A 150 32.98 33.63 -10.08
CA ARG A 150 33.34 34.86 -10.83
C ARG A 150 32.18 35.80 -11.19
N TYR A 151 30.93 35.44 -10.90
CA TYR A 151 29.77 36.31 -11.18
C TYR A 151 29.13 36.96 -9.94
N GLY A 152 29.67 36.69 -8.74
CA GLY A 152 29.23 37.33 -7.49
C GLY A 152 30.02 38.59 -7.10
N GLN A 153 30.89 39.11 -7.98
CA GLN A 153 31.76 40.28 -7.69
C GLN A 153 31.57 41.46 -8.65
N LEU A 154 30.58 41.39 -9.56
CA LEU A 154 30.35 42.45 -10.56
C LEU A 154 29.14 43.35 -10.27
N PHE A 155 28.39 43.12 -9.19
CA PHE A 155 27.24 43.98 -8.82
C PHE A 155 27.45 44.84 -7.56
N ASP A 156 28.60 44.74 -6.87
CA ASP A 156 28.90 45.59 -5.70
C ASP A 156 29.75 46.83 -6.04
N LYS A 157 29.71 47.31 -7.30
CA LYS A 157 30.47 48.51 -7.70
C LYS A 157 29.73 49.42 -8.65
N GLU A 158 28.46 49.71 -8.37
CA GLU A 158 27.79 50.95 -8.80
C GLU A 158 26.77 51.38 -7.73
N GLU A 159 27.26 51.70 -6.54
CA GLU A 159 26.58 52.67 -5.68
C GLU A 159 27.63 53.33 -4.77
N SER A 160 28.27 54.40 -5.28
CA SER A 160 28.86 55.47 -4.48
C SER A 160 29.05 56.72 -5.31
#